data_AF-A0A170ZIW2-F1
#
_entry.id   AF-A0A170ZIW2-F1
#
_cell.length_a   1.000
_cell.length_b   1.000
_cell.length_c   1.000
_cell.angle_alpha   90.00
_cell.angle_beta   90.00
_cell.angle_gamma   90.00
#
_symmetry.space_group_name_H-M   'P 1'
#
loop_
_entity.id
_entity.type
_entity.pdbx_description
1 polymer ?
#
loop_
_entity_poly.entity_id
_entity_poly.type
_entity_poly.pdbx_seq_one_letter_code
_entity_poly.pdbx_strand_id
1 'polypeptide(L)'
;WLGETEQQVRSLPPPALRPQAIAQQEDRTEMLLQSISEHKPLIDKLNKTGEALIKLVAYDEGAKLQEMLDSDNSRYDALRSSLKARQEALEKAMQESSQFSDKLEGMLRALGNTADEVNSVEPVAAHPPKIRQQLKENQAFVDEVAKREEAFEAVKKAASDVIAKSPSDPAVRDVKKKLDKLQQLWAEINDVTKTRSKSLSEALEVAARFWSQLESVMGSLSQIEASLVAQEPPALRPDAIKRQEEALDEIKTENRSNEAKSR
;
A
#
# COMPACT_ATOMS: atom_id res chain seq x y z
N TRP A 1 -45.28 -21.14 13.20
CA TRP A 1 -44.39 -21.08 12.03
C TRP A 1 -44.19 -19.67 11.47
N LEU A 2 -45.08 -19.09 10.64
CA LEU A 2 -44.83 -17.77 9.99
C LEU A 2 -44.31 -16.70 10.97
N GLY A 3 -45.01 -16.50 12.10
CA GLY A 3 -44.61 -15.53 13.12
C GLY A 3 -43.25 -15.82 13.77
N GLU A 4 -42.91 -17.09 13.98
CA GLU A 4 -41.62 -17.49 14.56
C GLU A 4 -40.49 -17.25 13.56
N THR A 5 -40.68 -17.62 12.30
CA THR A 5 -39.68 -17.42 11.23
C THR A 5 -39.49 -15.92 10.95
N GLU A 6 -40.57 -15.13 10.93
CA GLU A 6 -40.50 -13.67 10.84
C GLU A 6 -39.68 -13.07 12.00
N GLN A 7 -39.90 -13.53 13.24
CA GLN A 7 -39.13 -13.09 14.40
C GLN A 7 -37.66 -13.49 14.27
N GLN A 8 -37.37 -14.71 13.82
CA GLN A 8 -36.00 -15.17 13.58
C GLN A 8 -35.31 -14.30 12.54
N VAL A 9 -35.93 -14.03 11.38
CA VAL A 9 -35.37 -13.19 10.32
C VAL A 9 -35.11 -11.76 10.82
N ARG A 10 -36.04 -11.18 11.59
CA ARG A 10 -35.86 -9.86 12.20
C ARG A 10 -34.70 -9.79 13.20
N SER A 11 -34.38 -10.92 13.85
CA SER A 11 -33.28 -11.01 14.82
C SER A 11 -31.92 -11.27 14.18
N LEU A 12 -31.85 -11.48 12.85
CA LEU A 12 -30.59 -11.78 12.19
C LEU A 12 -29.67 -10.54 12.21
N PRO A 13 -28.38 -10.70 12.54
CA PRO A 13 -27.43 -9.61 12.53
C PRO A 13 -27.19 -9.10 11.08
N PRO A 14 -26.66 -7.87 10.94
CA PRO A 14 -26.19 -7.38 9.65
C PRO A 14 -25.06 -8.28 9.09
N PRO A 15 -24.73 -8.15 7.79
CA PRO A 15 -23.58 -8.84 7.19
C PRO A 15 -22.31 -8.62 8.02
N ALA A 16 -21.64 -9.71 8.38
CA ALA A 16 -20.37 -9.65 9.10
C ALA A 16 -19.24 -9.11 8.20
N LEU A 17 -18.09 -8.73 8.80
CA LEU A 17 -16.93 -8.28 8.02
C LEU A 17 -16.03 -9.42 7.53
N ARG A 18 -15.95 -10.53 8.26
CA ARG A 18 -15.03 -11.64 7.95
C ARG A 18 -15.67 -12.65 7.00
N PRO A 19 -14.96 -13.13 5.96
CA PRO A 19 -15.49 -14.13 5.03
C PRO A 19 -16.07 -15.36 5.73
N GLN A 20 -15.37 -15.89 6.74
CA GLN A 20 -15.84 -17.05 7.50
C GLN A 20 -17.17 -16.80 8.25
N ALA A 21 -17.35 -15.59 8.78
CA ALA A 21 -18.58 -15.23 9.49
C ALA A 21 -19.74 -14.96 8.52
N ILE A 22 -19.45 -14.39 7.35
CA ILE A 22 -20.42 -14.21 6.26
C ILE A 22 -20.90 -15.57 5.76
N ALA A 23 -19.99 -16.54 5.53
CA ALA A 23 -20.35 -17.90 5.14
C ALA A 23 -21.34 -18.56 6.12
N GLN A 24 -21.10 -18.42 7.44
CA GLN A 24 -22.03 -18.93 8.46
C GLN A 24 -23.41 -18.24 8.40
N GLN A 25 -23.45 -16.95 8.05
CA GLN A 25 -24.70 -16.22 7.85
C GLN A 25 -25.42 -16.65 6.56
N GLU A 26 -24.68 -16.99 5.50
CA GLU A 26 -25.21 -17.55 4.25
C GLU A 26 -25.82 -18.93 4.49
N ASP A 27 -25.10 -19.85 5.13
CA ASP A 27 -25.60 -21.20 5.48
C ASP A 27 -26.93 -21.11 6.25
N ARG A 28 -27.00 -20.21 7.24
CA ARG A 28 -28.23 -19.99 8.02
C ARG A 28 -29.36 -19.40 7.17
N THR A 29 -29.04 -18.50 6.24
CA THR A 29 -30.04 -17.88 5.35
C THR A 29 -30.56 -18.91 4.35
N GLU A 30 -29.70 -19.79 3.83
CA GLU A 30 -30.06 -20.91 2.97
C GLU A 30 -30.99 -21.91 3.69
N MET A 31 -30.68 -22.28 4.93
CA MET A 31 -31.57 -23.13 5.74
C MET A 31 -32.97 -22.52 5.92
N LEU A 32 -33.07 -21.19 6.12
CA LEU A 32 -34.35 -20.49 6.23
C LEU A 32 -35.11 -20.45 4.90
N LEU A 33 -34.40 -20.24 3.78
CA LEU A 33 -34.98 -20.30 2.43
C LEU A 33 -35.49 -21.70 2.09
N GLN A 34 -34.76 -22.74 2.50
CA GLN A 34 -35.20 -24.13 2.37
C GLN A 34 -36.46 -24.38 3.20
N SER A 35 -36.48 -23.97 4.47
CA SER A 35 -37.64 -24.09 5.34
C SER A 35 -38.89 -23.42 4.73
N ILE A 36 -38.74 -22.23 4.13
CA ILE A 36 -39.83 -21.55 3.41
C ILE A 36 -40.31 -22.38 2.23
N SER A 37 -39.39 -22.90 1.42
CA SER A 37 -39.71 -23.71 0.25
C SER A 37 -40.47 -25.00 0.64
N GLU A 38 -40.10 -25.61 1.76
CA GLU A 38 -40.77 -26.80 2.31
C GLU A 38 -42.19 -26.50 2.83
N HIS A 39 -42.48 -25.27 3.26
CA HIS A 39 -43.81 -24.86 3.72
C HIS A 39 -44.73 -24.38 2.59
N LYS A 40 -44.21 -24.15 1.37
CA LYS A 40 -45.02 -23.76 0.20
C LYS A 40 -46.24 -24.66 -0.06
N PRO A 41 -46.13 -26.00 -0.01
CA PRO A 41 -47.29 -26.88 -0.22
C PRO A 41 -48.38 -26.73 0.84
N LEU A 42 -48.01 -26.36 2.08
CA LEU A 42 -48.97 -26.12 3.16
C LEU A 42 -49.73 -24.81 2.94
N ILE A 43 -49.05 -23.76 2.48
CA ILE A 43 -49.68 -22.50 2.07
C ILE A 43 -50.65 -22.73 0.89
N ASP A 44 -50.24 -23.50 -0.12
CA ASP A 44 -51.09 -23.83 -1.26
C ASP A 44 -52.34 -24.61 -0.85
N LYS A 45 -52.18 -25.55 0.10
CA LYS A 45 -53.31 -26.30 0.66
C LYS A 45 -54.24 -25.40 1.49
N LEU A 46 -53.69 -24.47 2.28
CA LEU A 46 -54.45 -23.49 3.05
C LEU A 46 -55.32 -22.64 2.12
N ASN A 47 -54.71 -22.09 1.06
CA ASN A 47 -55.42 -21.30 0.05
C ASN A 47 -56.54 -22.10 -0.62
N LYS A 48 -56.23 -23.30 -1.13
CA LYS A 48 -57.24 -24.15 -1.78
C LYS A 48 -58.42 -24.49 -0.87
N THR A 49 -58.13 -24.79 0.41
CA THR A 49 -59.17 -25.15 1.38
C THR A 49 -59.98 -23.94 1.81
N GLY A 50 -59.32 -22.80 2.02
CA GLY A 50 -59.96 -21.53 2.37
C GLY A 50 -60.87 -21.02 1.25
N GLU A 51 -60.43 -21.04 0.00
CA GLU A 51 -61.25 -20.70 -1.18
C GLU A 51 -62.50 -21.60 -1.31
N ALA A 52 -62.37 -22.89 -0.98
CA ALA A 52 -63.52 -23.79 -0.95
C ALA A 52 -64.50 -23.45 0.17
N LEU A 53 -63.99 -23.12 1.36
CA LEU A 53 -64.82 -22.77 2.52
C LEU A 53 -65.56 -21.44 2.33
N ILE A 54 -64.91 -20.44 1.73
CA ILE A 54 -65.51 -19.13 1.42
C ILE A 54 -66.79 -19.28 0.58
N LYS A 55 -66.85 -20.28 -0.30
CA LYS A 55 -68.03 -20.56 -1.14
C LYS A 55 -69.20 -21.20 -0.39
N LEU A 56 -68.97 -21.70 0.83
CA LEU A 56 -69.94 -22.45 1.63
C LEU A 56 -70.50 -21.66 2.81
N VAL A 57 -69.92 -20.50 3.14
CA VAL A 57 -70.29 -19.67 4.29
C VAL A 57 -71.04 -18.40 3.86
N ALA A 58 -71.62 -17.69 4.82
CA ALA A 58 -72.25 -16.39 4.56
C ALA A 58 -71.22 -15.35 4.09
N TYR A 59 -71.67 -14.34 3.35
CA TYR A 59 -70.80 -13.33 2.75
C TYR A 59 -69.83 -12.67 3.76
N ASP A 60 -70.35 -12.23 4.92
CA ASP A 60 -69.54 -11.56 5.94
C ASP A 60 -68.45 -12.47 6.55
N GLU A 61 -68.71 -13.77 6.67
CA GLU A 61 -67.75 -14.76 7.16
C GLU A 61 -66.72 -15.10 6.08
N GLY A 62 -67.17 -15.21 4.82
CA GLY A 62 -66.30 -15.41 3.66
C GLY A 62 -65.33 -14.25 3.45
N ALA A 63 -65.79 -13.01 3.63
CA ALA A 63 -64.94 -11.82 3.54
C ALA A 63 -63.80 -11.84 4.58
N LYS A 64 -64.11 -12.20 5.83
CA LYS A 64 -63.09 -12.34 6.90
C LYS A 64 -62.08 -13.45 6.59
N LEU A 65 -62.55 -14.59 6.07
CA LEU A 65 -61.66 -15.68 5.65
C LEU A 65 -60.74 -15.26 4.50
N GLN A 66 -61.25 -14.51 3.52
CA GLN A 66 -60.43 -13.98 2.43
C GLN A 66 -59.34 -13.05 2.96
N GLU A 67 -59.68 -12.13 3.87
CA GLU A 67 -58.70 -11.23 4.49
C GLU A 67 -57.59 -11.99 5.22
N MET A 68 -57.91 -13.08 5.92
CA MET A 68 -56.93 -13.93 6.58
C MET A 68 -55.99 -14.63 5.57
N LEU A 69 -56.52 -15.19 4.48
CA LEU A 69 -55.72 -15.82 3.43
C LEU A 69 -54.78 -14.81 2.77
N ASP A 70 -55.30 -13.63 2.42
CA ASP A 70 -54.52 -12.56 1.80
C ASP A 70 -53.40 -12.08 2.72
N SER A 71 -53.70 -11.95 4.02
CA SER A 71 -52.71 -11.59 5.05
C SER A 71 -51.59 -12.62 5.15
N ASP A 72 -51.91 -13.91 5.26
CA ASP A 72 -50.90 -14.97 5.38
C ASP A 72 -50.07 -15.14 4.10
N ASN A 73 -50.67 -15.00 2.93
CA ASN A 73 -49.95 -15.01 1.65
C ASN A 73 -48.99 -13.82 1.55
N SER A 74 -49.46 -12.61 1.88
CA SER A 74 -48.62 -11.40 1.87
C SER A 74 -47.42 -11.54 2.81
N ARG A 75 -47.64 -12.07 4.01
CA ARG A 75 -46.59 -12.34 4.99
C ARG A 75 -45.57 -13.37 4.49
N TYR A 76 -46.06 -14.47 3.91
CA TYR A 76 -45.20 -15.50 3.33
C TYR A 76 -44.32 -14.94 2.20
N ASP A 77 -44.90 -14.18 1.27
CA ASP A 77 -44.17 -13.58 0.15
C ASP A 77 -43.18 -12.51 0.61
N ALA A 78 -43.56 -11.69 1.60
CA ALA A 78 -42.68 -10.70 2.21
C ALA A 78 -41.47 -11.38 2.90
N LEU A 79 -41.71 -12.46 3.64
CA LEU A 79 -40.66 -13.23 4.31
C LEU A 79 -39.69 -13.85 3.29
N ARG A 80 -40.20 -14.47 2.23
CA ARG A 80 -39.40 -15.02 1.13
C ARG A 80 -38.56 -13.93 0.45
N SER A 81 -39.17 -12.79 0.15
CA SER A 81 -38.50 -11.67 -0.51
C SER A 81 -37.40 -11.07 0.39
N SER A 82 -37.67 -10.94 1.68
CA SER A 82 -36.69 -10.46 2.67
C SER A 82 -35.46 -11.36 2.77
N LEU A 83 -35.65 -12.69 2.80
CA LEU A 83 -34.54 -13.62 2.84
C LEU A 83 -33.75 -13.67 1.54
N LYS A 84 -34.41 -13.52 0.38
CA LYS A 84 -33.70 -13.40 -0.90
C LYS A 84 -32.86 -12.13 -0.96
N ALA A 85 -33.40 -10.99 -0.56
CA ALA A 85 -32.65 -9.74 -0.49
C ALA A 85 -31.48 -9.83 0.51
N ARG A 86 -31.67 -10.56 1.61
CA ARG A 86 -30.58 -10.85 2.56
C ARG A 86 -29.49 -11.70 1.92
N GLN A 87 -29.84 -12.76 1.18
CA GLN A 87 -28.88 -13.61 0.49
C GLN A 87 -28.03 -12.80 -0.49
N GLU A 88 -28.66 -11.96 -1.32
CA GLU A 88 -27.96 -11.05 -2.24
C GLU A 88 -27.02 -10.07 -1.50
N ALA A 89 -27.44 -9.56 -0.34
CA ALA A 89 -26.62 -8.68 0.48
C ALA A 89 -25.41 -9.40 1.10
N LEU A 90 -25.55 -10.66 1.50
CA LEU A 90 -24.46 -11.48 2.03
C LEU A 90 -23.44 -11.85 0.95
N GLU A 91 -23.90 -12.25 -0.25
CA GLU A 91 -23.02 -12.53 -1.39
C GLU A 91 -22.20 -11.31 -1.78
N LYS A 92 -22.84 -10.13 -1.84
CA LYS A 92 -22.15 -8.87 -2.07
C LYS A 92 -21.13 -8.56 -0.97
N ALA A 93 -21.49 -8.75 0.29
CA ALA A 93 -20.58 -8.53 1.42
C ALA A 93 -19.39 -9.50 1.38
N MET A 94 -19.60 -10.76 0.99
CA MET A 94 -18.54 -11.76 0.82
C MET A 94 -17.54 -11.30 -0.25
N GLN A 95 -18.05 -10.88 -1.41
CA GLN A 95 -17.22 -10.39 -2.51
C GLN A 95 -16.42 -9.14 -2.09
N GLU A 96 -17.08 -8.15 -1.48
CA GLU A 96 -16.43 -6.93 -1.00
C GLU A 96 -15.36 -7.24 0.06
N SER A 97 -15.65 -8.14 1.01
CA SER A 97 -14.73 -8.56 2.06
C SER A 97 -13.49 -9.27 1.50
N SER A 98 -13.67 -10.18 0.54
CA SER A 98 -12.56 -10.86 -0.13
C SER A 98 -11.67 -9.87 -0.87
N GLN A 99 -12.26 -9.02 -1.72
CA GLN A 99 -11.49 -8.03 -2.50
C GLN A 99 -10.74 -7.05 -1.61
N PHE A 100 -11.36 -6.61 -0.51
CA PHE A 100 -10.72 -5.74 0.47
C PHE A 100 -9.53 -6.45 1.12
N SER A 101 -9.73 -7.69 1.59
CA SER A 101 -8.68 -8.48 2.24
C SER A 101 -7.50 -8.71 1.30
N ASP A 102 -7.76 -9.08 0.05
CA ASP A 102 -6.73 -9.32 -0.97
C ASP A 102 -5.92 -8.05 -1.27
N LYS A 103 -6.60 -6.91 -1.46
CA LYS A 103 -5.93 -5.62 -1.71
C LYS A 103 -5.10 -5.17 -0.52
N LEU A 104 -5.63 -5.31 0.70
CA LEU A 104 -4.93 -4.94 1.93
C LEU A 104 -3.66 -5.78 2.12
N GLU A 105 -3.78 -7.10 1.99
CA GLU A 105 -2.63 -8.00 2.14
C GLU A 105 -1.63 -7.88 0.99
N GLY A 106 -2.12 -7.69 -0.23
CA GLY A 106 -1.29 -7.40 -1.40
C GLY A 106 -0.45 -6.13 -1.20
N MET A 107 -1.06 -5.05 -0.73
CA MET A 107 -0.35 -3.81 -0.45
C MET A 107 0.62 -3.95 0.73
N LEU A 108 0.25 -4.67 1.80
CA LEU A 108 1.17 -4.94 2.91
C LEU A 108 2.42 -5.70 2.45
N ARG A 109 2.25 -6.74 1.62
CA ARG A 109 3.38 -7.48 1.03
C ARG A 109 4.23 -6.58 0.14
N ALA A 110 3.57 -5.80 -0.72
CA ALA A 110 4.24 -4.90 -1.65
C ALA A 110 5.08 -3.85 -0.92
N LEU A 111 4.53 -3.20 0.11
CA LEU A 111 5.27 -2.22 0.92
C LEU A 111 6.30 -2.87 1.82
N GLY A 112 6.06 -4.06 2.35
CA GLY A 112 7.06 -4.82 3.11
C GLY A 112 8.31 -5.08 2.27
N ASN A 113 8.13 -5.62 1.07
CA ASN A 113 9.24 -5.88 0.14
C ASN A 113 9.97 -4.58 -0.25
N THR A 114 9.22 -3.50 -0.51
CA THR A 114 9.80 -2.20 -0.86
C THR A 114 10.59 -1.59 0.32
N ALA A 115 10.11 -1.75 1.55
CA ALA A 115 10.85 -1.32 2.74
C ALA A 115 12.16 -2.12 2.92
N ASP A 116 12.10 -3.44 2.73
CA ASP A 116 13.31 -4.28 2.79
C ASP A 116 14.32 -3.89 1.69
N GLU A 117 13.85 -3.64 0.47
CA GLU A 117 14.68 -3.21 -0.65
C GLU A 117 15.39 -1.88 -0.33
N VAL A 118 14.65 -0.88 0.17
CA VAL A 118 15.19 0.45 0.48
C VAL A 118 16.20 0.42 1.64
N ASN A 119 16.00 -0.48 2.60
CA ASN A 119 16.92 -0.70 3.71
C ASN A 119 18.17 -1.51 3.32
N SER A 120 18.13 -2.22 2.20
CA SER A 120 19.23 -3.07 1.70
C SER A 120 20.16 -2.37 0.69
N VAL A 121 19.86 -1.12 0.30
CA VAL A 121 20.63 -0.40 -0.73
C VAL A 121 22.05 -0.12 -0.25
N GLU A 122 23.01 -0.23 -1.16
CA GLU A 122 24.43 0.02 -0.89
C GLU A 122 24.68 1.39 -0.21
N PRO A 123 25.72 1.51 0.64
CA PRO A 123 26.13 2.78 1.22
C PRO A 123 26.48 3.84 0.16
N VAL A 124 26.47 5.11 0.57
CA VAL A 124 26.86 6.23 -0.30
C VAL A 124 28.32 6.08 -0.73
N ALA A 125 28.56 6.15 -2.04
CA ALA A 125 29.91 6.06 -2.60
C ALA A 125 30.74 7.34 -2.36
N ALA A 126 32.06 7.26 -2.53
CA ALA A 126 32.96 8.41 -2.42
C ALA A 126 33.36 9.04 -3.78
N HIS A 127 33.05 8.37 -4.90
CA HIS A 127 33.45 8.82 -6.24
C HIS A 127 32.26 9.50 -6.95
N PRO A 128 32.39 10.76 -7.45
CA PRO A 128 31.25 11.54 -7.93
C PRO A 128 30.42 10.87 -9.04
N PRO A 129 31.02 10.24 -10.07
CA PRO A 129 30.26 9.46 -11.06
C PRO A 129 29.35 8.37 -10.44
N LYS A 130 29.84 7.63 -9.43
CA LYS A 130 29.06 6.58 -8.77
C LYS A 130 27.96 7.17 -7.88
N ILE A 131 28.21 8.29 -7.20
CA ILE A 131 27.17 9.00 -6.43
C ILE A 131 26.05 9.51 -7.34
N ARG A 132 26.38 10.05 -8.53
CA ARG A 132 25.38 10.46 -9.53
C ARG A 132 24.53 9.27 -10.01
N GLN A 133 25.13 8.11 -10.18
CA GLN A 133 24.40 6.88 -10.49
C GLN A 133 23.43 6.52 -9.35
N GLN A 134 23.91 6.50 -8.09
CA GLN A 134 23.08 6.21 -6.92
C GLN A 134 21.91 7.20 -6.76
N LEU A 135 22.11 8.48 -7.10
CA LEU A 135 21.03 9.49 -7.14
C LEU A 135 19.95 9.13 -8.16
N LYS A 136 20.35 8.72 -9.37
CA LYS A 136 19.42 8.31 -10.42
C LYS A 136 18.63 7.06 -10.02
N GLU A 137 19.30 6.09 -9.40
CA GLU A 137 18.67 4.87 -8.88
C GLU A 137 17.66 5.19 -7.77
N ASN A 138 18.04 6.05 -6.81
CA ASN A 138 17.13 6.48 -5.74
C ASN A 138 15.93 7.27 -6.29
N GLN A 139 16.13 8.13 -7.29
CA GLN A 139 15.02 8.84 -7.93
C GLN A 139 14.07 7.89 -8.65
N ALA A 140 14.59 6.91 -9.40
CA ALA A 140 13.77 5.91 -10.05
C ALA A 140 12.94 5.10 -9.04
N PHE A 141 13.52 4.80 -7.88
CA PHE A 141 12.81 4.14 -6.78
C PHE A 141 11.69 5.04 -6.22
N VAL A 142 11.96 6.33 -5.97
CA VAL A 142 10.94 7.30 -5.51
C VAL A 142 9.79 7.38 -6.50
N ASP A 143 10.08 7.44 -7.81
CA ASP A 143 9.06 7.49 -8.86
C ASP A 143 8.21 6.21 -8.88
N GLU A 144 8.80 5.05 -8.62
CA GLU A 144 8.08 3.78 -8.54
C GLU A 144 7.17 3.69 -7.30
N VAL A 145 7.63 4.20 -6.16
CA VAL A 145 6.80 4.31 -4.94
C VAL A 145 5.62 5.26 -5.19
N ALA A 146 5.85 6.39 -5.86
CA ALA A 146 4.80 7.37 -6.17
C ALA A 146 3.66 6.76 -7.03
N LYS A 147 3.97 5.85 -7.96
CA LYS A 147 2.93 5.14 -8.75
C LYS A 147 1.98 4.30 -7.90
N ARG A 148 2.36 3.95 -6.68
CA ARG A 148 1.54 3.15 -5.75
C ARG A 148 0.67 4.00 -4.82
N GLU A 149 0.83 5.32 -4.84
CA GLU A 149 0.15 6.25 -3.92
C GLU A 149 -1.38 6.17 -4.03
N GLU A 150 -1.92 6.16 -5.25
CA GLU A 150 -3.36 6.04 -5.47
C GLU A 150 -3.91 4.72 -4.90
N ALA A 151 -3.22 3.61 -5.15
CA ALA A 151 -3.60 2.31 -4.63
C ALA A 151 -3.51 2.24 -3.10
N PHE A 152 -2.48 2.87 -2.51
CA PHE A 152 -2.32 2.98 -1.06
C PHE A 152 -3.48 3.76 -0.42
N GLU A 153 -3.81 4.94 -0.96
CA GLU A 153 -4.91 5.75 -0.44
C GLU A 153 -6.27 5.06 -0.64
N ALA A 154 -6.47 4.33 -1.75
CA ALA A 154 -7.68 3.54 -1.96
C ALA A 154 -7.83 2.43 -0.90
N VAL A 155 -6.77 1.69 -0.58
CA VAL A 155 -6.78 0.65 0.47
C VAL A 155 -7.02 1.26 1.85
N LYS A 156 -6.37 2.38 2.16
CA LYS A 156 -6.54 3.11 3.42
C LYS A 156 -7.96 3.63 3.62
N LYS A 157 -8.58 4.16 2.55
CA LYS A 157 -9.97 4.58 2.55
C LYS A 157 -10.91 3.39 2.77
N ALA A 158 -10.73 2.31 2.01
CA ALA A 158 -11.53 1.10 2.17
C ALA A 158 -11.44 0.52 3.59
N ALA A 159 -10.25 0.50 4.19
CA ALA A 159 -10.06 0.06 5.57
C ALA A 159 -10.78 0.97 6.56
N SER A 160 -10.71 2.28 6.38
CA SER A 160 -11.42 3.27 7.23
C SER A 160 -12.94 3.11 7.13
N ASP A 161 -13.47 2.89 5.92
CA ASP A 161 -14.89 2.66 5.69
C ASP A 161 -15.38 1.37 6.38
N VAL A 162 -14.59 0.30 6.29
CA VAL A 162 -14.87 -0.98 6.98
C VAL A 162 -14.90 -0.79 8.51
N ILE A 163 -13.92 -0.05 9.05
CA ILE A 163 -13.85 0.27 10.49
C ILE A 163 -15.07 1.08 10.94
N ALA A 164 -15.50 2.06 10.13
CA ALA A 164 -16.62 2.94 10.45
C ALA A 164 -17.98 2.22 10.38
N LYS A 165 -18.17 1.29 9.44
CA LYS A 165 -19.43 0.56 9.26
C LYS A 165 -19.73 -0.46 10.37
N SER A 166 -18.71 -1.03 11.00
CA SER A 166 -18.91 -2.11 11.99
C SER A 166 -17.97 -2.00 13.20
N PRO A 167 -17.99 -0.87 13.95
CA PRO A 167 -16.97 -0.56 14.96
C PRO A 167 -16.88 -1.56 16.13
N SER A 168 -17.97 -2.32 16.37
CA SER A 168 -18.04 -3.35 17.42
C SER A 168 -17.65 -4.75 16.94
N ASP A 169 -17.38 -4.94 15.64
CA ASP A 169 -16.97 -6.25 15.10
C ASP A 169 -15.53 -6.58 15.55
N PRO A 170 -15.27 -7.77 16.14
CA PRO A 170 -13.93 -8.17 16.55
C PRO A 170 -12.87 -8.09 15.43
N ALA A 171 -13.27 -8.21 14.17
CA ALA A 171 -12.40 -8.09 12.99
C ALA A 171 -11.81 -6.68 12.82
N VAL A 172 -12.52 -5.64 13.28
CA VAL A 172 -12.06 -4.25 13.17
C VAL A 172 -10.72 -4.05 13.85
N ARG A 173 -10.44 -4.77 14.94
CA ARG A 173 -9.14 -4.68 15.62
C ARG A 173 -7.99 -5.12 14.71
N ASP A 174 -8.19 -6.20 13.97
CA ASP A 174 -7.15 -6.73 13.08
C ASP A 174 -6.98 -5.85 11.84
N VAL A 175 -8.09 -5.31 11.31
CA VAL A 175 -8.06 -4.33 10.22
C VAL A 175 -7.31 -3.05 10.64
N LYS A 176 -7.58 -2.52 11.84
CA LYS A 176 -6.85 -1.36 12.39
C LYS A 176 -5.36 -1.62 12.48
N LYS A 177 -4.95 -2.75 13.07
CA LYS A 177 -3.53 -3.12 13.17
C LYS A 177 -2.85 -3.21 11.81
N LYS A 178 -3.50 -3.84 10.82
CA LYS A 178 -3.00 -3.93 9.44
C LYS A 178 -2.89 -2.53 8.80
N LEU A 179 -3.88 -1.67 9.01
CA LEU A 179 -3.87 -0.29 8.52
C LEU A 179 -2.75 0.55 9.14
N ASP A 180 -2.54 0.46 10.45
CA ASP A 180 -1.47 1.15 11.15
C ASP A 180 -0.10 0.71 10.61
N LYS A 181 0.09 -0.61 10.41
CA LYS A 181 1.33 -1.13 9.83
C LYS A 181 1.55 -0.67 8.39
N LEU A 182 0.49 -0.60 7.59
CA LEU A 182 0.52 -0.10 6.22
C LEU A 182 0.99 1.37 6.20
N GLN A 183 0.42 2.21 7.07
CA GLN A 183 0.82 3.62 7.20
C GLN A 183 2.25 3.77 7.69
N GLN A 184 2.69 2.94 8.64
CA GLN A 184 4.07 2.93 9.12
C GLN A 184 5.05 2.61 7.99
N LEU A 185 4.81 1.54 7.22
CA LEU A 185 5.69 1.15 6.10
C LEU A 185 5.74 2.25 5.04
N TRP A 186 4.59 2.84 4.70
CA TRP A 186 4.54 3.94 3.74
C TRP A 186 5.37 5.14 4.21
N ALA A 187 5.23 5.53 5.49
CA ALA A 187 6.01 6.62 6.07
C ALA A 187 7.52 6.30 6.10
N GLU A 188 7.88 5.08 6.50
CA GLU A 188 9.28 4.61 6.53
C GLU A 188 9.93 4.69 5.15
N ILE A 189 9.30 4.15 4.11
CA ILE A 189 9.83 4.17 2.74
C ILE A 189 10.07 5.61 2.28
N ASN A 190 9.10 6.50 2.52
CA ASN A 190 9.21 7.91 2.13
C ASN A 190 10.32 8.64 2.90
N ASP A 191 10.46 8.37 4.21
CA ASP A 191 11.47 9.03 5.04
C ASP A 191 12.89 8.56 4.69
N VAL A 192 13.08 7.25 4.51
CA VAL A 192 14.37 6.67 4.14
C VAL A 192 14.81 7.13 2.76
N THR A 193 13.92 7.09 1.76
CA THR A 193 14.26 7.55 0.39
C THR A 193 14.58 9.05 0.34
N LYS A 194 13.84 9.88 1.09
CA LYS A 194 14.08 11.32 1.18
C LYS A 194 15.41 11.63 1.88
N THR A 195 15.69 10.94 2.98
CA THR A 195 16.94 11.07 3.73
C THR A 195 18.11 10.66 2.85
N ARG A 196 18.00 9.52 2.16
CA ARG A 196 19.00 9.03 1.22
C ARG A 196 19.26 10.02 0.06
N SER A 197 18.22 10.61 -0.52
CA SER A 197 18.37 11.66 -1.55
C SER A 197 19.19 12.84 -1.03
N LYS A 198 18.90 13.30 0.19
CA LYS A 198 19.65 14.38 0.83
C LYS A 198 21.11 14.00 1.05
N SER A 199 21.36 12.84 1.67
CA SER A 199 22.73 12.36 1.94
C SER A 199 23.56 12.18 0.67
N LEU A 200 22.97 11.65 -0.40
CA LEU A 200 23.63 11.50 -1.69
C LEU A 200 23.99 12.87 -2.31
N SER A 201 23.10 13.86 -2.21
CA SER A 201 23.37 15.21 -2.73
C SER A 201 24.51 15.91 -1.96
N GLU A 202 24.48 15.84 -0.62
CA GLU A 202 25.52 16.40 0.23
C GLU A 202 26.88 15.72 -0.01
N ALA A 203 26.88 14.38 -0.12
CA ALA A 203 28.09 13.62 -0.43
C ALA A 203 28.65 13.96 -1.81
N LEU A 204 27.78 14.15 -2.82
CA LEU A 204 28.21 14.54 -4.16
C LEU A 204 28.92 15.90 -4.16
N GLU A 205 28.40 16.87 -3.40
CA GLU A 205 29.00 18.19 -3.30
C GLU A 205 30.42 18.11 -2.70
N VAL A 206 30.56 17.41 -1.58
CA VAL A 206 31.85 17.24 -0.91
C VAL A 206 32.82 16.45 -1.78
N ALA A 207 32.38 15.32 -2.35
CA ALA A 207 33.20 14.49 -3.22
C ALA A 207 33.66 15.26 -4.47
N ALA A 208 32.77 16.02 -5.12
CA ALA A 208 33.14 16.79 -6.31
C ALA A 208 34.22 17.84 -6.00
N ARG A 209 34.13 18.52 -4.85
CA ARG A 209 35.17 19.46 -4.39
C ARG A 209 36.49 18.74 -4.12
N PHE A 210 36.46 17.65 -3.36
CA PHE A 210 37.65 16.86 -3.04
C PHE A 210 38.37 16.35 -4.30
N TRP A 211 37.65 15.69 -5.21
CA TRP A 211 38.25 15.12 -6.43
C TRP A 211 38.77 16.20 -7.38
N SER A 212 38.10 17.36 -7.47
CA SER A 212 38.61 18.50 -8.25
C SER A 212 39.93 19.03 -7.70
N GLN A 213 40.03 19.18 -6.37
CA GLN A 213 41.26 19.62 -5.71
C GLN A 213 42.37 18.58 -5.88
N LEU A 214 42.05 17.29 -5.72
CA LEU A 214 43.00 16.19 -5.90
C LEU A 214 43.57 16.16 -7.33
N GLU A 215 42.70 16.26 -8.34
CA GLU A 215 43.12 16.30 -9.75
C GLU A 215 44.02 17.50 -10.03
N SER A 216 43.69 18.67 -9.46
CA SER A 216 44.53 19.86 -9.58
C SER A 216 45.91 19.65 -8.97
N VAL A 217 46.01 19.04 -7.77
CA VAL A 217 47.29 18.79 -7.11
C VAL A 217 48.10 17.74 -7.88
N MET A 218 47.47 16.67 -8.35
CA MET A 218 48.13 15.63 -9.15
C MET A 218 48.65 16.19 -10.48
N GLY A 219 47.86 17.03 -11.15
CA GLY A 219 48.29 17.71 -12.37
C GLY A 219 49.52 18.60 -12.14
N SER A 220 49.49 19.43 -11.09
CA SER A 220 50.63 20.26 -10.72
C SER A 220 51.88 19.44 -10.36
N LEU A 221 51.72 18.33 -9.62
CA LEU A 221 52.84 17.45 -9.26
C LEU A 221 53.46 16.80 -10.50
N SER A 222 52.62 16.34 -11.44
CA SER A 222 53.07 15.75 -12.71
C SER A 222 53.84 16.77 -13.55
N GLN A 223 53.41 18.04 -13.55
CA GLN A 223 54.11 19.13 -14.23
C GLN A 223 55.46 19.44 -13.58
N ILE A 224 55.53 19.49 -12.24
CA ILE A 224 56.79 19.67 -11.50
C ILE A 224 57.76 18.51 -11.78
N GLU A 225 57.27 17.27 -11.75
CA GLU A 225 58.07 16.08 -12.05
C GLU A 225 58.64 16.15 -13.47
N ALA A 226 57.81 16.49 -14.47
CA ALA A 226 58.26 16.68 -15.84
C ALA A 226 59.32 17.78 -15.98
N SER A 227 59.12 18.93 -15.33
CA SER A 227 60.07 20.06 -15.34
C SER A 227 61.40 19.72 -14.65
N LEU A 228 61.37 18.90 -13.61
CA LEU A 228 62.57 18.44 -12.90
C LEU A 228 63.36 17.44 -13.74
N VAL A 229 62.68 16.50 -14.39
CA VAL A 229 63.30 15.52 -15.31
C VAL A 229 63.89 16.20 -16.54
N ALA A 230 63.29 17.29 -17.01
CA ALA A 230 63.75 18.06 -18.16
C ALA A 230 64.98 18.96 -17.87
N GLN A 231 65.46 19.03 -16.61
CA GLN A 231 66.64 19.83 -16.27
C GLN A 231 67.89 19.32 -17.01
N GLU A 232 68.63 20.25 -17.61
CA GLU A 232 69.91 19.93 -18.24
C GLU A 232 70.95 19.47 -17.20
N PRO A 233 71.95 18.67 -17.60
CA PRO A 233 73.08 18.34 -16.73
C PRO A 233 73.77 19.60 -16.17
N PRO A 234 74.44 19.53 -15.01
CA PRO A 234 75.10 20.69 -14.40
C PRO A 234 76.02 21.41 -15.38
N ALA A 235 75.77 22.69 -15.61
CA ALA A 235 76.55 23.47 -16.57
C ALA A 235 77.96 23.78 -16.03
N LEU A 236 78.94 23.91 -16.93
CA LEU A 236 80.34 24.25 -16.57
C LEU A 236 80.63 25.76 -16.59
N ARG A 237 79.71 26.58 -17.14
CA ARG A 237 79.91 28.02 -17.31
C ARG A 237 79.09 28.83 -16.30
N PRO A 238 79.66 29.87 -15.66
CA PRO A 238 78.97 30.63 -14.61
C PRO A 238 77.61 31.24 -15.01
N ASP A 239 77.47 31.71 -16.24
CA ASP A 239 76.24 32.28 -16.79
C ASP A 239 75.15 31.23 -17.01
N ALA A 240 75.53 30.03 -17.45
CA ALA A 240 74.62 28.90 -17.60
C ALA A 240 74.23 28.28 -16.24
N ILE A 241 75.14 28.24 -15.27
CA ILE A 241 74.85 27.83 -13.89
C ILE A 241 73.81 28.77 -13.26
N LYS A 242 73.95 30.09 -13.42
CA LYS A 242 72.96 31.05 -12.93
C LYS A 242 71.56 30.80 -13.48
N ARG A 243 71.43 30.54 -14.79
CA ARG A 243 70.14 30.22 -15.40
C ARG A 243 69.53 28.91 -14.87
N GLN A 244 70.38 27.90 -14.60
CA GLN A 244 69.92 26.65 -13.96
C GLN A 244 69.46 26.88 -12.52
N GLU A 245 70.16 27.72 -11.74
CA GLU A 245 69.74 28.10 -10.39
C GLU A 245 68.40 28.84 -10.40
N GLU A 246 68.21 29.79 -11.31
CA GLU A 246 66.94 30.52 -11.49
C GLU A 246 65.78 29.56 -11.82
N ALA A 247 65.98 28.64 -12.76
CA ALA A 247 64.96 27.64 -13.13
C ALA A 247 64.61 26.68 -11.98
N LEU A 248 65.60 26.25 -11.19
CA LEU A 248 65.37 25.41 -10.01
C LEU A 248 64.65 26.16 -8.90
N ASP A 249 64.91 27.45 -8.73
CA ASP A 249 64.21 28.28 -7.75
C ASP A 249 62.77 28.57 -8.16
N GLU A 250 62.48 28.71 -9.46
CA GLU A 250 61.10 28.74 -9.97
C GLU A 250 60.35 27.43 -9.64
N ILE A 251 60.95 26.26 -9.91
CA ILE A 251 60.35 24.96 -9.56
C ILE A 251 60.11 24.84 -8.04
N LYS A 252 61.06 25.28 -7.22
CA LYS A 252 60.92 25.27 -5.75
C LYS A 252 59.80 26.18 -5.26
N THR A 253 59.65 27.37 -5.86
CA THR A 253 58.60 28.31 -5.47
C THR A 253 57.21 27.82 -5.87
N GLU A 254 57.09 27.21 -7.05
CA GLU A 254 55.86 26.55 -7.50
C GLU A 254 55.49 25.38 -6.59
N ASN A 255 56.45 24.55 -6.18
CA ASN A 255 56.21 23.46 -5.24
C ASN A 255 55.71 23.96 -3.87
N ARG A 256 56.36 24.98 -3.28
CA ARG A 256 55.90 25.58 -2.01
C ARG A 256 54.50 26.19 -2.11
N SER A 257 54.16 26.77 -3.26
CA SER A 257 52.83 27.31 -3.53
C SER A 257 51.77 26.20 -3.55
N ASN A 258 52.09 25.05 -4.15
CA ASN A 258 51.20 23.89 -4.17
C ASN A 258 51.04 23.26 -2.78
N GLU A 259 52.12 23.16 -1.99
CA GLU A 259 52.06 22.71 -0.59
C GLU A 259 51.15 23.62 0.25
N ALA A 260 51.16 24.93 0.00
CA ALA A 260 50.30 25.88 0.70
C ALA A 260 48.82 25.76 0.30
N LYS A 261 48.52 25.45 -0.98
CA LYS A 261 47.16 25.22 -1.48
C LYS A 261 46.55 23.89 -1.03
N SER A 262 47.40 22.94 -0.62
CA SER A 262 46.99 21.61 -0.15
C SER A 262 46.72 21.53 1.36
N ARG A 263 46.90 22.63 2.12
CA ARG A 263 46.63 22.75 3.56
C ARG A 263 45.28 23.41 3.81
#